data_AF-A0A1G4SC06-F1
#
_entry.id   AF-A0A1G4SC06-F1
#
_cell.length_a   1.000
_cell.length_b   1.000
_cell.length_c   1.000
_cell.angle_alpha   90.00
_cell.angle_beta   90.00
_cell.angle_gamma   90.00
#
_symmetry.space_group_name_H-M   'P 1'
#
loop_
_entity.id
_entity.type
_entity.pdbx_description
1 polymer ?
#
loop_
_entity_poly.entity_id
_entity_poly.type
_entity_poly.pdbx_seq_one_letter_code
_entity_poly.pdbx_strand_id
1 'polypeptide(L)'
;MVGTDLPMDARQLKRTAKRAGFGLARTGSIAHHGSGDIVIAFSNGNRIPHTPASSVLELRVAREDGRLMSECFRAVAEATEEAIYNSLFMAETTSGREGRTIAALSVEEVLALLGR
;
A
#
# COMPACT_ATOMS: atom_id res chain seq x y z
N MET A 1 -2.37 -1.27 -3.46
CA MET A 1 -2.00 -2.70 -3.30
C MET A 1 -0.68 -2.78 -2.56
N VAL A 2 -0.41 -3.88 -1.85
CA VAL A 2 0.86 -4.09 -1.13
C VAL A 2 1.49 -5.42 -1.59
N GLY A 3 2.70 -5.36 -2.14
CA GLY A 3 3.48 -6.53 -2.50
C GLY A 3 4.71 -6.66 -1.61
N THR A 4 5.07 -7.87 -1.22
CA THR A 4 6.30 -8.16 -0.46
C THR A 4 6.92 -9.49 -0.92
N ASP A 5 8.22 -9.64 -0.72
CA ASP A 5 8.94 -10.90 -0.88
C ASP A 5 9.12 -11.67 0.44
N LEU A 6 8.71 -11.06 1.57
CA LEU A 6 8.74 -11.76 2.85
C LEU A 6 7.77 -12.94 2.81
N PRO A 7 8.23 -14.17 3.11
CA PRO A 7 7.37 -15.35 3.10
C PRO A 7 6.33 -15.21 4.22
N MET A 8 5.05 -15.12 3.83
CA MET A 8 3.93 -14.87 4.75
C MET A 8 2.79 -15.83 4.51
N ASP A 9 2.06 -16.16 5.58
CA ASP A 9 0.76 -16.82 5.50
C ASP A 9 -0.38 -15.79 5.24
N ALA A 10 -1.60 -16.28 5.00
CA ALA A 10 -2.76 -15.43 4.74
C ALA A 10 -3.12 -14.51 5.93
N ARG A 11 -2.89 -14.96 7.17
CA ARG A 11 -3.18 -14.18 8.38
C ARG A 11 -2.20 -13.02 8.51
N GLN A 12 -0.92 -13.25 8.23
CA GLN A 12 0.13 -12.23 8.19
C GLN A 12 -0.13 -11.21 7.09
N LEU A 13 -0.47 -11.66 5.87
CA LEU A 13 -0.85 -10.76 4.78
C LEU A 13 -2.07 -9.89 5.13
N LYS A 14 -3.07 -10.45 5.83
CA LYS A 14 -4.20 -9.65 6.33
C LYS A 14 -3.75 -8.57 7.33
N ARG A 15 -2.77 -8.85 8.19
CA ARG A 15 -2.19 -7.86 9.11
C ARG A 15 -1.40 -6.79 8.35
N THR A 16 -0.62 -7.20 7.36
CA THR A 16 0.15 -6.34 6.46
C THR A 16 -0.79 -5.38 5.71
N ALA A 17 -1.86 -5.88 5.10
CA ALA A 17 -2.87 -5.06 4.42
C ALA A 17 -3.46 -3.98 5.33
N LYS A 18 -3.74 -4.31 6.60
CA LYS A 18 -4.25 -3.33 7.57
C LYS A 18 -3.28 -2.18 7.85
N ARG A 19 -1.97 -2.37 7.64
CA ARG A 19 -0.97 -1.32 7.91
C ARG A 19 -0.99 -0.19 6.90
N ALA A 20 -1.43 -0.45 5.68
CA ALA A 20 -1.60 0.59 4.66
C ALA A 20 -2.60 1.67 5.11
N GLY A 21 -3.59 1.31 5.95
CA GLY A 21 -4.52 2.28 6.54
C GLY A 21 -3.83 3.37 7.37
N PHE A 22 -2.69 3.07 8.02
CA PHE A 22 -1.93 4.10 8.75
C PHE A 22 -1.21 5.06 7.79
N GLY A 23 -0.70 4.57 6.65
CA GLY A 23 -0.13 5.45 5.63
C GLY A 23 -1.20 6.39 5.04
N LEU A 24 -2.38 5.85 4.72
CA LEU A 24 -3.54 6.62 4.26
C LEU A 24 -3.99 7.67 5.28
N ALA A 25 -4.00 7.32 6.57
CA ALA A 25 -4.36 8.28 7.62
C ALA A 25 -3.33 9.42 7.75
N ARG A 26 -2.03 9.13 7.55
CA ARG A 26 -0.96 10.14 7.60
C ARG A 26 -1.07 11.17 6.47
N THR A 27 -1.72 10.84 5.36
CA THR A 27 -2.01 11.79 4.28
C THR A 27 -3.31 12.58 4.48
N GLY A 28 -3.97 12.45 5.64
CA GLY A 28 -5.14 13.23 6.02
C GLY A 28 -6.50 12.59 5.70
N SER A 29 -6.54 11.34 5.22
CA SER A 29 -7.81 10.64 5.03
C SER A 29 -8.41 10.19 6.37
N ILE A 30 -9.74 10.28 6.49
CA ILE A 30 -10.51 9.77 7.62
C ILE A 30 -11.47 8.63 7.22
N ALA A 31 -11.35 8.10 6.00
CA ALA A 31 -12.24 7.07 5.44
C ALA A 31 -13.73 7.44 5.58
N HIS A 32 -14.14 8.52 4.88
CA HIS A 32 -15.52 9.02 4.90
C HIS A 32 -16.54 7.92 4.53
N HIS A 33 -17.80 8.07 4.95
CA HIS A 33 -18.84 7.07 4.75
C HIS A 33 -18.98 6.55 3.30
N GLY A 34 -18.81 7.42 2.31
CA GLY A 34 -18.86 7.04 0.89
C GLY A 34 -17.53 6.60 0.27
N SER A 35 -16.44 6.56 1.03
CA SER A 35 -15.10 6.21 0.54
C SER A 35 -14.91 4.68 0.49
N GLY A 36 -14.45 4.18 -0.65
CA GLY A 36 -14.18 2.76 -0.89
C GLY A 36 -12.72 2.37 -0.69
N ASP A 37 -12.20 2.50 0.53
CA ASP A 37 -10.77 2.27 0.81
C ASP A 37 -10.47 0.78 1.05
N ILE A 38 -9.87 0.13 0.06
CA ILE A 38 -9.58 -1.32 0.08
C ILE A 38 -8.09 -1.59 -0.17
N VAL A 39 -7.52 -2.49 0.62
CA VAL A 39 -6.11 -2.91 0.49
C VAL A 39 -6.05 -4.41 0.26
N ILE A 40 -5.35 -4.79 -0.81
CA ILE A 40 -4.96 -6.18 -1.10
C ILE A 40 -3.47 -6.31 -0.87
N ALA A 41 -3.08 -7.27 -0.04
CA ALA A 41 -1.68 -7.63 0.19
C ALA A 41 -1.38 -9.03 -0.32
N PHE A 42 -0.22 -9.20 -0.97
CA PHE A 42 0.26 -10.49 -1.45
C PHE A 42 1.77 -10.64 -1.20
N SER A 43 2.24 -11.88 -1.14
CA SER A 43 3.65 -12.21 -1.03
C SER A 43 4.09 -13.09 -2.20
N ASN A 44 5.28 -12.85 -2.73
CA ASN A 44 5.93 -13.77 -3.67
C ASN A 44 6.92 -14.74 -2.98
N GLY A 45 7.01 -14.72 -1.64
CA GLY A 45 7.91 -15.56 -0.85
C GLY A 45 7.48 -17.04 -0.76
N ASN A 46 6.23 -17.35 -1.08
CA ASN A 46 5.73 -18.70 -1.33
C ASN A 46 4.93 -18.70 -2.64
N ARG A 47 5.19 -19.68 -3.52
CA ARG A 47 4.39 -19.91 -4.73
C ARG A 47 3.54 -21.14 -4.53
N ILE A 48 2.22 -21.01 -4.69
CA ILE A 48 1.28 -22.11 -4.58
C ILE A 48 1.05 -22.68 -5.99
N PRO A 49 1.45 -23.95 -6.26
CA PRO A 49 1.22 -24.56 -7.57
C PRO A 49 -0.28 -24.81 -7.77
N HIS A 50 -0.76 -24.63 -9.01
CA HIS A 50 -2.14 -24.98 -9.36
C HIS A 50 -2.42 -26.49 -9.21
N THR A 51 -1.40 -27.32 -9.50
CA THR A 51 -1.47 -28.78 -9.38
C THR A 51 -0.29 -29.26 -8.53
N PRO A 52 -0.45 -29.40 -7.20
CA PRO A 52 0.62 -29.89 -6.34
C PRO A 52 0.88 -31.38 -6.57
N ALA A 53 2.16 -31.78 -6.56
CA ALA A 53 2.56 -33.18 -6.68
C ALA A 53 2.36 -33.99 -5.38
N SER A 54 2.21 -33.30 -4.25
CA SER A 54 2.01 -33.88 -2.91
C SER A 54 0.71 -33.37 -2.30
N SER A 55 0.07 -34.19 -1.48
CA SER A 55 -1.11 -33.80 -0.67
C SER A 55 -0.79 -32.81 0.44
N VAL A 56 0.50 -32.57 0.72
CA VAL A 56 0.98 -31.64 1.75
C VAL A 56 1.96 -30.64 1.12
N LEU A 57 1.80 -29.36 1.47
CA LEU A 57 2.73 -28.29 1.11
C LEU A 57 3.46 -27.79 2.35
N GLU A 58 4.77 -27.66 2.25
CA GLU A 58 5.59 -26.96 3.23
C GLU A 58 5.75 -25.50 2.80
N LEU A 59 5.38 -24.58 3.69
CA LEU A 59 5.48 -23.14 3.45
C LEU A 59 6.45 -22.51 4.44
N ARG A 60 7.29 -21.59 3.97
CA ARG A 60 8.08 -20.75 4.86
C ARG A 60 7.21 -19.61 5.33
N VAL A 61 7.34 -19.24 6.60
CA VAL A 61 6.56 -18.15 7.17
C VAL A 61 7.49 -17.35 8.08
N ALA A 62 7.49 -16.03 7.94
CA ALA A 62 8.25 -15.14 8.80
C ALA A 62 7.76 -15.26 10.24
N ARG A 63 8.69 -15.21 11.21
CA ARG A 63 8.34 -15.27 12.62
C ARG A 63 7.52 -14.05 13.02
N GLU A 64 6.37 -14.28 13.66
CA GLU A 64 5.37 -13.23 13.92
C GLU A 64 5.81 -12.17 14.94
N ASP A 65 6.52 -12.57 15.99
CA ASP A 65 6.91 -11.76 17.15
C ASP A 65 8.31 -11.16 17.02
N GLY A 66 8.89 -11.19 15.81
CA GLY A 66 10.21 -10.66 15.52
C GLY A 66 10.22 -9.20 15.08
N ARG A 67 11.37 -8.54 15.29
CA ARG A 67 11.68 -7.20 14.78
C ARG A 67 11.35 -7.03 13.28
N LEU A 68 11.59 -8.08 12.49
CA LEU A 68 11.33 -8.10 11.05
C LEU A 68 9.86 -7.81 10.69
N MET A 69 8.89 -8.34 11.46
CA MET A 69 7.47 -8.06 11.20
C MET A 69 7.11 -6.61 11.53
N SER A 70 7.67 -6.05 12.61
CA SER A 70 7.49 -4.64 12.94
C SER A 70 8.10 -3.72 11.87
N GLU A 71 9.28 -4.05 11.35
CA GLU A 71 9.92 -3.31 10.25
C GLU A 71 9.10 -3.41 8.97
N CYS A 72 8.56 -4.59 8.63
CA CYS A 72 7.64 -4.75 7.51
C CYS A 72 6.38 -3.88 7.67
N PHE A 73 5.76 -3.86 8.86
CA PHE A 73 4.58 -3.04 9.09
C PHE A 73 4.84 -1.54 8.99
N ARG A 74 6.01 -1.08 9.47
CA ARG A 74 6.44 0.31 9.29
C ARG A 74 6.63 0.62 7.80
N ALA A 75 7.36 -0.22 7.09
CA ALA A 75 7.62 -0.04 5.66
C ALA A 75 6.34 0.01 4.83
N VAL A 76 5.32 -0.78 5.17
CA VAL A 76 4.01 -0.73 4.50
C VAL A 76 3.32 0.62 4.72
N ALA A 77 3.36 1.16 5.94
CA ALA A 77 2.75 2.46 6.22
C ALA A 77 3.48 3.59 5.46
N GLU A 78 4.82 3.62 5.54
CA GLU A 78 5.66 4.60 4.85
C GLU A 78 5.49 4.52 3.32
N ALA A 79 5.55 3.32 2.75
CA ALA A 79 5.37 3.13 1.31
C ALA A 79 3.95 3.51 0.84
N THR A 80 2.93 3.31 1.68
CA THR A 80 1.55 3.72 1.32
C THR A 80 1.40 5.23 1.33
N GLU A 81 1.93 5.90 2.37
CA GLU A 81 1.93 7.36 2.48
C GLU A 81 2.66 7.99 1.29
N GLU A 82 3.87 7.53 0.97
CA GLU A 82 4.65 8.04 -0.15
C GLU A 82 3.97 7.75 -1.51
N ALA A 83 3.37 6.57 -1.68
CA ALA A 83 2.65 6.23 -2.92
C ALA A 83 1.45 7.17 -3.17
N ILE A 84 0.75 7.59 -2.12
CA ILE A 84 -0.35 8.56 -2.23
C ILE A 84 0.20 9.92 -2.67
N TYR A 85 1.27 10.42 -2.05
CA TYR A 85 1.89 11.68 -2.48
C TYR A 85 2.42 11.61 -3.91
N ASN A 86 3.09 10.53 -4.28
CA ASN A 86 3.56 10.31 -5.64
C ASN A 86 2.40 10.28 -6.65
N SER A 87 1.24 9.74 -6.29
CA SER A 87 0.07 9.78 -7.18
C SER A 87 -0.42 11.20 -7.47
N LEU A 88 -0.28 12.13 -6.51
CA LEU A 88 -0.65 13.53 -6.68
C LEU A 88 0.40 14.29 -7.50
N PHE A 89 1.69 14.06 -7.22
CA PHE A 89 2.79 14.73 -7.92
C PHE A 89 2.97 14.26 -9.35
N MET A 90 2.57 13.02 -9.67
CA MET A 90 2.62 12.47 -11.02
C MET A 90 1.31 12.65 -11.80
N ALA A 91 0.25 13.17 -11.16
CA ALA A 91 -1.01 13.44 -11.85
C ALA A 91 -0.87 14.62 -12.80
N GLU A 92 -1.51 14.54 -13.96
CA GLU A 92 -1.56 15.62 -14.94
C GLU A 92 -2.93 16.31 -14.93
N THR A 93 -2.96 17.61 -15.23
CA THR A 93 -4.20 18.36 -15.38
C THR A 93 -5.05 17.70 -16.47
N THR A 94 -6.26 17.26 -16.10
CA THR A 94 -7.10 16.44 -16.97
C THR A 94 -8.49 17.06 -17.11
N SER A 95 -8.94 17.23 -18.36
CA SER A 95 -10.32 17.59 -18.69
C SER A 95 -11.12 16.35 -19.05
N GLY A 96 -12.30 16.19 -18.44
CA GLY A 96 -13.14 15.01 -18.59
C GLY A 96 -14.59 15.35 -18.94
N ARG A 97 -15.50 14.45 -18.53
CA ARG A 97 -16.93 14.54 -18.81
C ARG A 97 -17.52 15.88 -18.37
N GLU A 98 -18.49 16.37 -19.16
CA GLU A 98 -19.24 17.62 -18.88
C GLU A 98 -18.32 18.86 -18.76
N GLY A 99 -17.16 18.84 -19.42
CA GLY A 99 -16.21 19.96 -19.42
C GLY A 99 -15.47 20.15 -18.09
N ARG A 100 -15.60 19.22 -17.15
CA ARG A 100 -14.93 19.30 -15.84
C ARG A 100 -13.43 19.12 -16.02
N THR A 101 -12.66 20.08 -15.51
CA THR A 101 -11.20 20.02 -15.48
C THR A 101 -10.71 19.90 -14.04
N ILE A 102 -9.80 18.95 -13.79
CA ILE A 102 -9.10 18.78 -12.52
C ILE A 102 -7.64 19.14 -12.73
N ALA A 103 -7.13 20.09 -11.96
CA ALA A 103 -5.74 20.52 -12.03
C ALA A 103 -4.81 19.54 -11.30
N ALA A 104 -3.61 19.36 -11.83
CA ALA A 104 -2.50 18.72 -11.11
C ALA A 104 -2.08 19.57 -9.90
N LEU A 105 -1.49 18.92 -8.90
CA LEU A 105 -0.87 19.60 -7.77
C LEU A 105 0.49 20.17 -8.20
N SER A 106 0.72 21.47 -8.05
CA SER A 106 2.03 22.06 -8.36
C SER A 106 3.08 21.62 -7.34
N VAL A 107 4.14 21.01 -7.83
CA VAL A 107 5.29 20.60 -7.01
C VAL A 107 6.04 21.84 -6.52
N GLU A 108 6.16 22.87 -7.36
CA GLU A 108 6.84 24.13 -7.05
C GLU A 108 6.16 24.86 -5.88
N GLU A 109 4.84 24.97 -5.90
CA GLU A 109 4.08 25.59 -4.81
C GLU A 109 4.23 24.80 -3.50
N VAL A 110 4.21 23.46 -3.58
CA VAL A 110 4.41 22.59 -2.41
C VAL A 110 5.82 22.76 -1.83
N LEU A 111 6.85 22.84 -2.68
CA LEU A 111 8.22 23.07 -2.21
C LEU A 111 8.37 24.44 -1.53
N ALA A 112 7.79 25.49 -2.13
CA ALA A 112 7.77 26.82 -1.54
C ALA A 112 7.09 26.83 -0.15
N LEU A 113 5.99 26.10 0.02
CA LEU A 113 5.31 25.93 1.31
C LEU A 113 6.17 25.19 2.35
N LEU A 114 7.03 24.29 1.90
CA LEU A 114 7.98 23.57 2.75
C LEU A 114 9.27 24.37 3.04
N GLY A 115 9.39 25.59 2.51
CA GLY A 115 10.60 26.40 2.62
C GLY A 115 11.79 25.83 1.83
N ARG A 116 11.50 25.16 0.71
CA ARG A 116 12.47 24.54 -0.20
C ARG A 116 12.43 25.17 -1.59
#